data_AF-A0A964KLP9-F1
#
_entry.id   AF-A0A964KLP9-F1
#
_cell.length_a   1.000
_cell.length_b   1.000
_cell.length_c   1.000
_cell.angle_alpha   90.00
_cell.angle_beta   90.00
_cell.angle_gamma   90.00
#
_symmetry.space_group_name_H-M   'P 1'
#
loop_
_entity.id
_entity.type
_entity.pdbx_description
1 polymer ?
#
loop_
_entity_poly.entity_id
_entity_poly.type
_entity_poly.pdbx_seq_one_letter_code
_entity_poly.pdbx_strand_id
1 'polypeptide(L)'
;MTWDAREGRVRISAPDIQGLFAWWIADDPSQVWRMASRYRLSTEEAAMLYGVEAPRQQAVTVVEAWTDEVFQLWVENTLVQERPNPYGIIPFVLFPNLRVPKAFWGESDLPPLVERARELNRSLSQLSTIIELSGNPIAVLEGVERARGHRRAARCSVGAVRAGAGLPAGPSTGWWRQAARGLH
;
A
#
# COMPACT_ATOMS: atom_id res chain seq x y z
N MET A 1 -22.85 -3.12 9.78
CA MET A 1 -24.18 -2.51 9.73
C MET A 1 -24.39 -1.77 11.04
N THR A 2 -24.80 -0.51 11.03
CA THR A 2 -25.08 0.26 12.26
C THR A 2 -26.43 0.93 12.14
N TRP A 3 -27.24 0.91 13.21
CA TRP A 3 -28.49 1.66 13.26
C TRP A 3 -28.21 3.13 13.53
N ASP A 4 -28.68 4.01 12.65
CA ASP A 4 -28.68 5.44 12.88
C ASP A 4 -29.98 5.83 13.61
N ALA A 5 -29.86 6.07 14.92
CA ALA A 5 -31.00 6.47 15.75
C ALA A 5 -31.53 7.88 15.43
N ARG A 6 -30.74 8.74 14.77
CA ARG A 6 -31.16 10.11 14.41
C ARG A 6 -32.00 10.12 13.15
N GLU A 7 -31.65 9.28 12.18
CA GLU A 7 -32.38 9.19 10.92
C GLU A 7 -33.40 8.05 10.86
N GLY A 8 -33.35 7.10 11.82
CA GLY A 8 -34.21 5.92 11.88
C GLY A 8 -33.90 4.92 10.75
N ARG A 9 -32.63 4.83 10.34
CA ARG A 9 -32.22 4.03 9.17
C ARG A 9 -31.08 3.10 9.51
N VAL A 10 -31.02 2.00 8.76
CA VAL A 10 -29.86 1.12 8.75
C VAL A 10 -28.78 1.75 7.89
N ARG A 11 -27.59 1.98 8.47
CA ARG A 11 -26.40 2.41 7.75
C ARG A 11 -25.48 1.23 7.51
N ILE A 12 -25.14 1.00 6.25
CA ILE A 12 -24.16 -0.02 5.85
C ILE A 12 -22.86 0.71 5.54
N SER A 13 -21.78 0.33 6.23
CA SER A 13 -20.44 0.83 5.99
C SER A 13 -19.49 -0.35 5.82
N ALA A 14 -18.38 -0.11 5.12
CA ALA A 14 -17.26 -1.04 5.01
C ALA A 14 -16.12 -0.55 5.92
N PRO A 15 -16.03 -1.06 7.17
CA PRO A 15 -14.92 -0.73 8.07
C PRO A 15 -13.60 -1.32 7.56
N ASP A 16 -12.48 -0.75 8.03
CA ASP A 16 -11.15 -1.31 7.75
C ASP A 16 -11.04 -2.74 8.31
N ILE A 17 -10.69 -3.67 7.42
CA ILE A 17 -10.62 -5.09 7.75
C ILE A 17 -9.46 -5.42 8.70
N GLN A 18 -8.41 -4.59 8.75
CA GLN A 18 -7.28 -4.77 9.67
C GLN A 18 -7.67 -4.58 11.14
N GLY A 19 -8.80 -3.92 11.38
CA GLY A 19 -9.40 -3.73 12.69
C GLY A 19 -10.40 -4.81 13.09
N LEU A 20 -10.81 -5.69 12.17
CA LEU A 20 -11.87 -6.66 12.42
C LEU A 20 -11.30 -8.02 12.83
N PHE A 21 -11.85 -8.57 13.90
CA PHE A 21 -11.52 -9.87 14.44
C PHE A 21 -12.81 -10.68 14.58
N ALA A 22 -12.86 -11.85 13.95
CA ALA A 22 -14.00 -12.74 14.01
C ALA A 22 -13.60 -14.07 14.65
N TRP A 23 -14.50 -14.62 15.47
CA TRP A 23 -14.42 -15.96 16.03
C TRP A 23 -15.58 -16.78 15.51
N TRP A 24 -15.25 -17.87 14.83
CA TRP A 24 -16.16 -18.83 14.21
C TRP A 24 -16.51 -19.94 15.19
N ILE A 25 -17.68 -20.54 15.01
CA ILE A 25 -17.99 -21.81 15.65
C ILE A 25 -17.11 -22.87 14.98
N ALA A 26 -16.56 -23.81 15.77
CA ALA A 26 -15.57 -24.76 15.28
C ALA A 26 -16.08 -25.70 14.17
N ASP A 27 -17.40 -25.87 14.05
CA ASP A 27 -18.08 -26.77 13.10
C ASP A 27 -18.62 -26.05 11.85
N ASP A 28 -18.97 -24.76 11.93
CA ASP A 28 -19.46 -23.96 10.80
C ASP A 28 -18.69 -22.63 10.65
N PRO A 29 -17.79 -22.51 9.65
CA PRO A 29 -17.05 -21.27 9.39
C PRO A 29 -17.93 -20.14 8.83
N SER A 30 -19.17 -20.45 8.43
CA SER A 30 -20.15 -19.43 8.02
C SER A 30 -20.81 -18.76 9.23
N GLN A 31 -20.69 -19.37 10.42
CA GLN A 31 -21.27 -18.87 11.66
C GLN A 31 -20.20 -18.24 12.55
N VAL A 32 -20.32 -16.94 12.72
CA VAL A 32 -19.52 -16.16 13.68
C VAL A 32 -20.30 -16.10 14.98
N TRP A 33 -19.69 -16.48 16.10
CA TRP A 33 -20.30 -16.36 17.44
C TRP A 33 -19.81 -15.13 18.20
N ARG A 34 -18.67 -14.56 17.79
CA ARG A 34 -18.15 -13.30 18.35
C ARG A 34 -17.41 -12.50 17.30
N MET A 35 -17.56 -11.19 17.35
CA MET A 35 -16.77 -10.25 16.57
C MET A 35 -16.21 -9.13 17.43
N ALA A 36 -15.03 -8.63 17.09
CA ALA A 36 -14.50 -7.40 17.61
C ALA A 36 -14.09 -6.46 16.47
N SER A 37 -14.47 -5.19 16.59
CA SER A 37 -14.04 -4.11 15.71
C SER A 37 -13.12 -3.19 16.49
N ARG A 38 -11.87 -3.07 16.03
CA ARG A 38 -10.84 -2.22 16.61
C ARG A 38 -10.54 -1.07 15.67
N TYR A 39 -10.69 0.15 16.16
CA TYR A 39 -10.35 1.36 15.43
C TYR A 39 -9.67 2.36 16.35
N ARG A 40 -9.05 3.37 15.75
CA ARG A 40 -8.39 4.46 16.48
C ARG A 40 -9.23 5.72 16.34
N LEU A 41 -9.45 6.39 17.46
CA LEU A 41 -10.06 7.72 17.51
C LEU A 41 -9.06 8.70 18.11
N SER A 42 -9.21 9.99 17.80
CA SER A 42 -8.52 11.01 18.59
C SER A 42 -9.08 11.06 20.01
N THR A 43 -8.28 11.57 20.95
CA THR A 43 -8.69 11.73 22.36
C THR A 43 -9.93 12.63 22.51
N GLU A 44 -10.05 13.66 21.66
CA GLU A 44 -11.21 14.56 21.64
C GLU A 44 -12.49 13.86 21.17
N GLU A 45 -12.41 13.06 20.10
CA GLU A 45 -13.54 12.27 19.59
C GLU A 45 -13.97 11.18 20.59
N ALA A 46 -13.00 10.50 21.22
CA ALA A 46 -13.28 9.48 22.24
C ALA A 46 -13.99 10.09 23.46
N ALA A 47 -13.55 11.28 23.91
CA ALA A 47 -14.20 12.01 24.99
C ALA A 47 -15.62 12.46 24.60
N MET A 48 -15.83 12.93 23.37
CA MET A 48 -17.14 13.36 22.88
C MET A 48 -18.14 12.21 22.76
N LEU A 49 -17.70 11.06 22.23
CA LEU A 49 -18.59 9.93 21.94
C LEU A 49 -18.87 9.07 23.18
N TYR A 50 -17.87 8.85 24.02
CA TYR A 50 -17.93 7.87 25.11
C TYR A 50 -17.75 8.48 26.49
N GLY A 51 -17.47 9.79 26.59
CA GLY A 51 -17.27 10.47 27.88
C GLY A 51 -16.03 10.01 28.64
N VAL A 52 -15.06 9.39 27.95
CA VAL A 52 -13.85 8.84 28.57
C VAL A 52 -12.73 9.87 28.49
N GLU A 53 -12.20 10.28 29.64
CA GLU A 53 -10.94 11.01 29.70
C GLU A 53 -9.79 10.05 29.41
N ALA A 54 -9.44 9.91 28.13
CA ALA A 54 -8.26 9.14 27.75
C ALA A 54 -6.98 9.93 28.08
N PRO A 55 -5.84 9.26 28.30
CA PRO A 55 -4.56 9.92 28.57
C PRO A 55 -4.20 10.92 27.46
N ARG A 56 -3.26 11.84 27.70
CA ARG A 56 -2.70 12.78 26.69
C ARG A 56 -1.93 12.05 25.57
N GLN A 57 -2.62 11.21 24.85
CA GLN A 57 -2.20 10.50 23.65
C GLN A 57 -2.89 11.17 22.47
N GLN A 58 -2.28 11.08 21.30
CA GLN A 58 -2.84 11.68 20.09
C GLN A 58 -3.95 10.80 19.48
N ALA A 59 -3.93 9.51 19.79
CA ALA A 59 -4.91 8.53 19.37
C ALA A 59 -5.14 7.48 20.46
N VAL A 60 -6.39 7.03 20.54
CA VAL A 60 -6.91 6.08 21.52
C VAL A 60 -7.47 4.88 20.76
N THR A 61 -7.16 3.68 21.22
CA THR A 61 -7.67 2.43 20.66
C THR A 61 -9.00 2.08 21.29
N VAL A 62 -10.03 1.99 20.46
CA VAL A 62 -11.37 1.57 20.84
C VAL A 62 -11.65 0.19 20.26
N VAL A 63 -12.17 -0.72 21.08
CA VAL A 63 -12.59 -2.06 20.66
C VAL A 63 -14.05 -2.27 21.02
N GLU A 64 -14.86 -2.48 20.00
CA GLU A 64 -16.25 -2.90 20.13
C GLU A 64 -16.33 -4.41 19.96
N ALA A 65 -16.64 -5.13 21.03
CA ALA A 65 -16.88 -6.57 21.01
C ALA A 65 -18.38 -6.88 21.00
N TRP A 66 -18.79 -7.66 20.02
CA TRP A 66 -20.17 -8.04 19.75
C TRP A 66 -20.31 -9.55 19.85
N THR A 67 -21.25 -10.01 20.66
CA THR A 67 -21.85 -11.35 20.57
C THR A 67 -23.32 -11.20 20.15
N ASP A 68 -24.01 -12.32 19.94
CA ASP A 68 -25.46 -12.34 19.75
C ASP A 68 -26.23 -11.74 20.93
N GLU A 69 -25.75 -11.95 22.15
CA GLU A 69 -26.40 -11.53 23.39
C GLU A 69 -25.86 -10.23 24.00
N VAL A 70 -24.58 -9.92 23.84
CA VAL A 70 -23.88 -8.87 24.61
C VAL A 70 -23.05 -7.97 23.70
N PHE A 71 -23.03 -6.69 24.05
CA PHE A 71 -22.16 -5.67 23.49
C PHE A 71 -21.23 -5.13 24.57
N GLN A 72 -19.92 -5.12 24.29
CA GLN A 72 -18.89 -4.58 25.16
C GLN A 72 -18.04 -3.54 24.42
N LEU A 73 -17.82 -2.40 25.06
CA LEU A 73 -16.96 -1.33 24.57
C LEU A 73 -15.72 -1.22 25.46
N TRP A 74 -14.55 -1.37 24.85
CA TRP A 74 -13.26 -1.25 25.50
C TRP A 74 -12.51 -0.04 24.95
N VAL A 75 -11.88 0.72 25.83
CA VAL A 75 -11.02 1.86 25.49
C VAL A 75 -9.70 1.66 26.22
N GLU A 76 -8.59 1.60 25.48
CA GLU A 76 -7.24 1.32 26.07
C GLU A 76 -7.25 0.14 27.04
N ASN A 77 -7.83 -0.99 26.59
CA ASN A 77 -8.00 -2.22 27.39
C ASN A 77 -8.86 -2.10 28.66
N THR A 78 -9.51 -0.96 28.88
CA THR A 78 -10.46 -0.75 29.98
C THR A 78 -11.88 -0.94 29.48
N LEU A 79 -12.68 -1.77 30.16
CA LEU A 79 -14.10 -1.94 29.84
C LEU A 79 -14.85 -0.68 30.29
N VAL A 80 -15.39 0.06 29.32
CA VAL A 80 -16.11 1.32 29.55
C VAL A 80 -17.60 1.08 29.64
N GLN A 81 -18.12 0.17 28.83
CA GLN A 81 -19.54 -0.08 28.73
C GLN A 81 -19.81 -1.55 28.39
N GLU A 82 -20.78 -2.13 29.08
CA GLU A 82 -21.33 -3.44 28.79
C GLU A 82 -22.86 -3.34 28.80
N ARG A 83 -23.50 -3.83 27.73
CA ARG A 83 -24.95 -3.80 27.56
C ARG A 83 -25.42 -5.06 26.83
N PRO A 84 -26.69 -5.47 26.97
CA PRO A 84 -27.25 -6.48 26.09
C PRO A 84 -27.20 -5.98 24.63
N ASN A 85 -26.96 -6.90 23.70
CA ASN A 85 -26.91 -6.59 22.28
C ASN A 85 -28.30 -6.09 21.82
N PRO A 86 -28.43 -4.84 21.35
CA PRO A 86 -29.72 -4.29 20.93
C PRO A 86 -30.29 -4.98 19.69
N TYR A 87 -29.46 -5.68 18.90
CA TYR A 87 -29.89 -6.31 17.65
C TYR A 87 -30.28 -7.79 17.82
N GLY A 88 -29.84 -8.45 18.89
CA GLY A 88 -29.98 -9.91 19.06
C GLY A 88 -29.26 -10.75 17.99
N ILE A 89 -28.48 -10.11 17.11
CA ILE A 89 -27.65 -10.71 16.07
C ILE A 89 -26.36 -9.89 15.95
N ILE A 90 -25.29 -10.52 15.43
CA ILE A 90 -24.02 -9.82 15.18
C ILE A 90 -24.16 -8.96 13.90
N PRO A 91 -23.96 -7.62 13.95
CA PRO A 91 -24.35 -6.72 12.88
C PRO A 91 -23.30 -6.59 11.75
N PHE A 92 -22.69 -7.70 11.37
CA PHE A 92 -21.61 -7.75 10.40
C PHE A 92 -21.78 -8.91 9.44
N VAL A 93 -21.47 -8.64 8.16
CA VAL A 93 -21.52 -9.63 7.10
C VAL A 93 -20.10 -9.80 6.58
N LEU A 94 -19.56 -11.01 6.72
CA LEU A 94 -18.24 -11.36 6.19
C LEU A 94 -18.40 -11.94 4.79
N PHE A 95 -17.78 -11.29 3.81
CA PHE A 95 -17.73 -11.78 2.43
C PHE A 95 -16.38 -12.46 2.19
N PRO A 96 -16.33 -13.79 2.00
CA PRO A 96 -15.11 -14.44 1.54
C PRO A 96 -14.84 -14.04 0.09
N ASN A 97 -13.58 -13.71 -0.23
CA ASN A 97 -13.17 -13.22 -1.55
C ASN A 97 -13.45 -14.27 -2.66
N LEU A 98 -12.81 -15.45 -2.56
CA LEU A 98 -13.11 -16.63 -3.37
C LEU A 98 -13.21 -17.86 -2.46
N ARG A 99 -14.34 -18.56 -2.45
CA ARG A 99 -14.47 -19.81 -1.68
C ARG A 99 -13.80 -20.96 -2.44
N VAL A 100 -12.79 -21.57 -1.83
CA VAL A 100 -12.17 -22.80 -2.35
C VAL A 100 -12.74 -24.01 -1.58
N PRO A 101 -13.17 -25.09 -2.26
CA PRO A 101 -13.62 -26.29 -1.56
C PRO A 101 -12.54 -26.84 -0.64
N LYS A 102 -12.93 -27.23 0.59
CA LYS A 102 -12.04 -27.81 1.62
C LYS A 102 -10.97 -26.86 2.20
N ALA A 103 -11.01 -25.56 1.88
CA ALA A 103 -10.19 -24.55 2.53
C ALA A 103 -11.01 -23.80 3.58
N PHE A 104 -10.42 -23.60 4.76
CA PHE A 104 -11.04 -22.81 5.83
C PHE A 104 -11.10 -21.31 5.49
N TRP A 105 -10.15 -20.83 4.69
CA TRP A 105 -10.05 -19.45 4.21
C TRP A 105 -10.28 -19.39 2.70
N GLY A 106 -10.82 -18.26 2.23
CA GLY A 106 -10.88 -17.99 0.81
C GLY A 106 -9.50 -17.69 0.21
N GLU A 107 -9.35 -17.89 -1.10
CA GLU A 107 -8.15 -17.49 -1.81
C GLU A 107 -8.20 -15.98 -2.11
N SER A 108 -7.09 -15.29 -1.86
CA SER A 108 -6.93 -13.90 -2.27
C SER A 108 -6.53 -13.86 -3.74
N ASP A 109 -7.00 -12.87 -4.50
CA ASP A 109 -6.57 -12.66 -5.89
C ASP A 109 -5.22 -11.93 -6.02
N LEU A 110 -4.64 -11.56 -4.87
CA LEU A 110 -3.38 -10.82 -4.80
C LEU A 110 -2.11 -11.67 -5.10
N PRO A 111 -1.98 -12.94 -4.69
CA PRO A 111 -0.75 -13.71 -4.89
C PRO A 111 -0.25 -13.71 -6.35
N PRO A 112 -1.10 -13.88 -7.39
CA PRO A 112 -0.67 -13.75 -8.78
C PRO A 112 -0.13 -12.37 -9.16
N LEU A 113 -0.60 -11.30 -8.50
CA LEU A 113 -0.23 -9.92 -8.82
C LEU A 113 1.04 -9.46 -8.08
N VAL A 114 1.29 -9.99 -6.88
CA VAL A 114 2.43 -9.59 -6.04
C VAL A 114 3.77 -9.84 -6.74
N GLU A 115 3.92 -10.98 -7.41
CA GLU A 115 5.16 -11.30 -8.12
C GLU A 115 5.43 -10.32 -9.28
N ARG A 116 4.40 -10.00 -10.07
CA ARG A 116 4.50 -9.03 -11.17
C ARG A 116 4.82 -7.63 -10.67
N ALA A 117 4.19 -7.20 -9.58
CA ALA A 117 4.44 -5.90 -8.96
C ALA A 117 5.88 -5.80 -8.44
N ARG A 118 6.43 -6.87 -7.85
CA ARG A 118 7.82 -6.89 -7.39
C ARG A 118 8.81 -6.78 -8.55
N GLU A 119 8.57 -7.46 -9.65
CA GLU A 119 9.46 -7.42 -10.82
C GLU A 119 9.42 -6.05 -11.53
N LEU A 120 8.24 -5.43 -11.62
CA LEU A 120 8.09 -4.05 -12.10
C LEU A 120 8.86 -3.07 -11.22
N ASN A 121 8.70 -3.15 -9.89
CA ASN A 121 9.43 -2.31 -8.95
C ASN A 121 10.94 -2.49 -9.09
N ARG A 122 11.42 -3.72 -9.28
CA ARG A 122 12.84 -4.01 -9.53
C ARG A 122 13.37 -3.33 -10.80
N SER A 123 12.61 -3.43 -11.89
CA SER A 123 12.98 -2.81 -13.17
C SER A 123 12.99 -1.28 -13.09
N LEU A 124 12.00 -0.69 -12.41
CA LEU A 124 11.93 0.76 -12.19
C LEU A 124 13.10 1.27 -11.34
N SER A 125 13.49 0.55 -10.29
CA SER A 125 14.68 0.89 -9.50
C SER A 125 15.96 0.84 -10.34
N GLN A 126 16.12 -0.18 -11.20
CA GLN A 126 17.26 -0.25 -12.12
C GLN A 126 17.32 0.94 -13.08
N LEU A 127 16.18 1.33 -13.63
CA LEU A 127 16.11 2.51 -14.50
C LEU A 127 16.45 3.81 -13.74
N SER A 128 15.99 3.96 -12.50
CA SER A 128 16.37 5.10 -11.64
C SER A 128 17.88 5.17 -11.45
N THR A 129 18.51 4.03 -11.11
CA THR A 129 19.95 3.96 -10.93
C THR A 129 20.72 4.32 -12.21
N ILE A 130 20.24 3.86 -13.38
CA ILE A 130 20.86 4.20 -14.66
C ILE A 130 20.75 5.71 -14.94
N ILE A 131 19.57 6.29 -14.72
CA ILE A 131 19.33 7.72 -14.93
C ILE A 131 20.22 8.55 -13.98
N GLU A 132 20.26 8.20 -12.69
CA GLU A 132 21.12 8.84 -11.69
C GLU A 132 22.60 8.80 -12.09
N LEU A 133 23.10 7.64 -12.52
CA LEU A 133 24.49 7.47 -12.93
C LEU A 133 24.81 8.23 -14.23
N SER A 134 23.87 8.22 -15.20
CA SER A 134 24.03 8.93 -16.48
C SER A 134 23.93 10.45 -16.36
N GLY A 135 23.25 10.95 -15.32
CA GLY A 135 23.13 12.38 -15.01
C GLY A 135 24.41 13.00 -14.45
N ASN A 136 25.39 12.18 -14.07
CA ASN A 136 26.68 12.63 -13.53
C ASN A 136 27.84 11.97 -14.29
N PRO A 137 28.10 12.37 -15.55
CA PRO A 137 29.10 11.72 -16.39
C PRO A 137 30.49 11.82 -15.74
N ILE A 138 31.14 10.67 -15.55
CA ILE A 138 32.52 10.61 -15.04
C ILE A 138 33.44 11.20 -16.11
N ALA A 139 34.00 12.38 -15.83
CA ALA A 139 35.03 12.99 -16.66
C ALA A 139 36.32 12.17 -16.54
N VAL A 140 36.54 11.26 -17.50
CA VAL A 140 37.80 10.53 -17.62
C VAL A 140 38.83 11.45 -18.28
N LEU A 141 39.81 11.93 -17.51
CA LEU A 141 40.95 12.68 -18.03
C LEU A 141 42.03 11.70 -18.49
N GLU A 142 42.00 11.31 -19.75
CA GLU A 142 43.13 10.61 -20.38
C GLU A 142 44.17 11.63 -20.86
N GLY A 143 45.42 11.50 -20.39
CA GLY A 143 46.57 12.26 -20.88
C GLY A 143 47.38 13.07 -19.86
N VAL A 144 47.27 12.82 -18.54
CA VAL A 144 48.14 13.48 -17.56
C VAL A 144 49.42 12.66 -17.34
N GLU A 145 50.33 12.71 -18.31
CA GLU A 145 51.75 12.53 -17.99
C GLU A 145 52.30 13.85 -17.46
N ARG A 146 52.85 13.77 -16.24
CA ARG A 146 53.40 14.88 -15.46
C ARG A 146 54.27 15.81 -16.33
N ALA A 147 53.82 17.06 -16.54
CA ALA A 147 54.65 18.07 -17.19
C ALA A 147 54.78 19.32 -16.30
N ARG A 148 55.99 19.53 -15.79
CA ARG A 148 56.43 20.81 -15.22
C ARG A 148 56.39 21.86 -16.33
N GLY A 149 55.74 22.99 -16.04
CA GLY A 149 55.81 24.20 -16.85
C GLY A 149 55.06 24.09 -18.18
N HIS A 150 54.59 25.24 -18.66
CA HIS A 150 53.97 25.44 -19.99
C HIS A 150 52.47 25.08 -20.06
N ARG A 151 51.64 26.14 -20.03
CA ARG A 151 50.19 26.08 -20.29
C ARG A 151 49.94 25.62 -21.73
N ARG A 152 49.34 24.43 -21.90
CA ARG A 152 48.57 24.09 -23.10
C ARG A 152 47.19 23.61 -22.68
N ALA A 153 46.18 24.05 -23.42
CA ALA A 153 44.78 23.75 -23.16
C ALA A 153 44.53 22.23 -23.23
N ALA A 154 44.06 21.66 -22.12
CA ALA A 154 43.56 20.30 -22.09
C ALA A 154 42.32 20.21 -22.99
N ARG A 155 42.36 19.34 -23.99
CA ARG A 155 41.17 19.01 -24.79
C ARG A 155 40.36 18.01 -23.98
N CYS A 156 39.25 18.47 -23.40
CA CYS A 156 38.28 17.62 -22.77
C CYS A 156 37.41 17.00 -23.86
N SER A 157 37.56 15.70 -24.15
CA SER A 157 36.64 14.96 -25.01
C SER A 157 35.72 14.11 -24.14
N VAL A 158 34.42 14.39 -24.18
CA VAL A 158 33.40 13.54 -23.55
C VAL A 158 33.28 12.27 -24.38
N GLY A 159 33.97 11.21 -23.96
CA GLY A 159 33.89 9.89 -24.57
C GLY A 159 32.60 9.20 -24.14
N ALA A 160 31.60 9.12 -25.02
CA ALA A 160 30.50 8.19 -24.84
C ALA A 160 31.03 6.76 -25.02
N VAL A 161 31.20 6.03 -23.91
CA VAL A 161 31.56 4.61 -23.94
C VAL A 161 30.39 3.84 -24.53
N ARG A 162 30.49 3.43 -25.80
CA ARG A 162 29.61 2.42 -26.39
C ARG A 162 29.88 1.09 -25.70
N ALA A 163 28.94 0.65 -24.87
CA ALA A 163 28.90 -0.73 -24.41
C ALA A 163 28.75 -1.65 -25.63
N GLY A 164 29.80 -2.40 -25.94
CA GLY A 164 29.81 -3.40 -27.00
C GLY A 164 28.99 -4.62 -26.59
N ALA A 165 27.81 -4.78 -27.17
CA ALA A 165 27.17 -6.07 -27.35
C ALA A 165 27.10 -6.33 -28.86
N GLY A 166 27.72 -7.42 -29.30
CA GLY A 166 27.83 -7.78 -30.71
C GLY A 166 26.48 -8.06 -31.35
N LEU A 167 26.19 -7.36 -32.44
CA LEU A 167 25.23 -7.76 -33.47
C LEU A 167 25.85 -7.46 -34.84
N PRO A 168 25.72 -8.36 -35.83
CA PRO A 168 26.41 -8.22 -37.12
C PRO A 168 25.83 -7.08 -37.96
N ALA A 169 26.71 -6.42 -38.70
CA ALA A 169 26.40 -5.31 -39.59
C ALA A 169 25.43 -5.71 -40.72
N GLY A 170 24.29 -5.04 -40.79
CA GLY A 170 23.44 -4.94 -42.00
C GLY A 170 23.68 -3.60 -42.70
N PRO A 171 23.49 -3.50 -44.03
CA PRO A 171 23.98 -2.39 -44.82
C PRO A 171 23.17 -1.11 -44.61
N SER A 172 23.88 -0.01 -44.88
CA SER A 172 23.53 1.37 -44.68
C SER A 172 22.30 1.88 -45.46
N THR A 173 21.84 3.04 -44.98
CA THR A 173 21.21 4.15 -45.73
C THR A 173 19.74 4.04 -46.14
N GLY A 174 18.93 5.00 -45.63
CA GLY A 174 18.20 5.85 -46.57
C GLY A 174 16.74 6.23 -46.29
N TRP A 175 16.27 6.46 -45.07
CA TRP A 175 14.94 7.10 -44.85
C TRP A 175 15.04 8.09 -43.68
N TRP A 176 14.31 9.22 -43.73
CA TRP A 176 14.25 10.33 -42.75
C TRP A 176 14.90 11.69 -43.10
N ARG A 177 14.94 12.08 -44.37
CA ARG A 177 14.85 13.52 -44.72
C ARG A 177 13.63 13.79 -45.61
N GLN A 178 12.43 13.75 -45.04
CA GLN A 178 11.22 14.35 -45.62
C GLN A 178 10.09 14.35 -44.59
N ALA A 179 10.14 15.24 -43.59
CA ALA A 179 8.98 15.59 -42.76
C ALA A 179 9.27 16.86 -41.93
N ALA A 180 9.55 17.97 -42.61
CA ALA A 180 9.55 19.30 -41.97
C ALA A 180 9.25 20.39 -43.02
N ARG A 181 8.09 20.27 -43.68
CA ARG A 181 7.39 21.39 -44.30
C ARG A 181 5.90 21.16 -44.12
N GLY A 182 5.24 22.09 -43.44
CA GLY A 182 3.80 22.12 -43.29
C GLY A 182 3.41 22.27 -41.82
N LEU A 183 3.25 23.52 -41.38
CA LEU A 183 2.06 24.02 -40.68
C LEU A 183 2.29 25.50 -40.33
N HIS A 184 1.63 26.34 -41.13
CA HIS A 184 1.24 27.76 -40.99
C HIS A 184 2.23 28.79 -40.46
#